data_AF-A0AAN0JYX9-F1
#
_entry.id   AF-A0AAN0JYX9-F1
#
_cell.length_a   1.000
_cell.length_b   1.000
_cell.length_c   1.000
_cell.angle_alpha   90.00
_cell.angle_beta   90.00
_cell.angle_gamma   90.00
#
_symmetry.space_group_name_H-M   'P 1'
#
loop_
_entity.id
_entity.type
_entity.pdbx_description
1 polymer ?
#
loop_
_entity_poly.entity_id
_entity_poly.type
_entity_poly.pdbx_seq_one_letter_code
_entity_poly.pdbx_strand_id
1 'polypeptide(L)'
;MVSADRLHCLLIGGDQLTCKRIETAIELRQNGSTPIHALKGIQPVCEDWHAKKCLLEVIWKKFYDTKSFMDKGSMAQLRNLIDRRNISADSESDYNACDDFFTVVVECHIIAAAMQYLKMATINDQPSHSLLIGLAQLC
;
A
#
# COMPACT_ATOMS: atom_id res chain seq x y z
N MET A 1 0.18 17.69 -40.20
CA MET A 1 -1.06 16.91 -39.98
C MET A 1 -0.99 16.34 -38.57
N VAL A 2 -1.76 16.91 -37.63
CA VAL A 2 -1.92 16.32 -36.28
C VAL A 2 -2.86 15.14 -36.46
N SER A 3 -2.40 13.94 -36.14
CA SER A 3 -3.19 12.71 -36.26
C SER A 3 -4.43 12.80 -35.37
N ALA A 4 -5.58 13.01 -36.00
CA ALA A 4 -6.87 12.97 -35.35
C ALA A 4 -7.29 11.51 -35.19
N ASP A 5 -6.81 10.81 -34.15
CA ASP A 5 -7.48 9.61 -33.58
C ASP A 5 -6.76 8.89 -32.42
N ARG A 6 -5.77 9.47 -31.73
CA ARG A 6 -5.18 8.80 -30.56
C ARG A 6 -6.03 9.02 -29.31
N LEU A 7 -6.87 8.04 -28.98
CA LEU A 7 -7.56 7.97 -27.70
C LEU A 7 -6.56 7.59 -26.59
N HIS A 8 -6.41 8.46 -25.59
CA HIS A 8 -5.58 8.19 -24.41
C HIS A 8 -6.46 7.70 -23.26
N CYS A 9 -5.97 6.70 -22.52
CA CYS A 9 -6.59 6.30 -21.26
C CYS A 9 -6.20 7.32 -20.19
N LEU A 10 -7.19 7.97 -19.59
CA LEU A 10 -7.04 8.86 -18.45
C LEU A 10 -7.58 8.15 -17.21
N LEU A 11 -6.70 7.92 -16.25
CA LEU A 11 -7.09 7.43 -14.94
C LEU A 11 -7.66 8.60 -14.14
N ILE A 12 -8.88 8.44 -13.62
CA ILE A 12 -9.48 9.42 -12.71
C ILE A 12 -9.67 8.77 -11.35
N GLY A 13 -8.86 9.22 -10.39
CA GLY A 13 -8.88 8.78 -9.00
C GLY A 13 -10.03 9.40 -8.20
N GLY A 14 -10.59 8.62 -7.28
CA GLY A 14 -11.52 9.13 -6.28
C GLY A 14 -12.10 8.03 -5.39
N ASP A 15 -12.92 8.43 -4.41
CA ASP A 15 -13.66 7.48 -3.59
C ASP A 15 -14.72 6.70 -4.40
N GLN A 16 -15.33 5.69 -3.79
CA GLN A 16 -16.35 4.86 -4.45
C GLN A 16 -17.52 5.69 -5.04
N LEU A 17 -17.89 6.78 -4.38
CA LEU A 17 -18.94 7.67 -4.86
C LEU A 17 -18.51 8.43 -6.12
N THR A 18 -17.25 8.87 -6.17
CA THR A 18 -16.64 9.52 -7.34
C THR A 18 -16.57 8.56 -8.51
N CYS A 19 -16.06 7.34 -8.30
CA CYS A 19 -16.06 6.29 -9.32
C CYS A 19 -17.46 6.04 -9.86
N LYS A 20 -18.46 5.91 -8.98
CA LYS A 20 -19.84 5.65 -9.41
C LYS A 20 -20.41 6.80 -10.25
N ARG A 21 -20.10 8.05 -9.89
CA ARG A 21 -20.50 9.23 -10.66
C ARG A 21 -19.86 9.27 -12.05
N ILE A 22 -18.59 8.87 -12.15
CA ILE A 22 -17.88 8.78 -13.43
C ILE A 22 -18.49 7.70 -14.31
N GLU A 23 -18.75 6.50 -13.77
CA GLU A 23 -19.43 5.42 -14.49
C GLU A 23 -20.78 5.87 -15.03
N THR A 24 -21.61 6.50 -14.19
CA THR A 24 -22.91 7.04 -14.62
C THR A 24 -22.76 8.08 -15.73
N ALA A 25 -21.73 8.95 -15.68
CA ALA A 25 -21.48 9.90 -16.76
C ALA A 25 -21.12 9.20 -18.08
N ILE A 26 -20.30 8.15 -18.03
CA ILE A 26 -19.94 7.31 -19.19
C ILE A 26 -21.19 6.63 -19.75
N GLU A 27 -22.00 5.99 -18.90
CA GLU A 27 -23.26 5.33 -19.29
C GLU A 27 -24.22 6.30 -19.99
N LEU A 28 -24.40 7.52 -19.46
CA LEU A 28 -25.25 8.55 -20.04
C LEU A 28 -24.78 9.02 -21.42
N ARG A 29 -23.48 8.94 -21.69
CA ARG A 29 -22.89 9.40 -22.95
C ARG A 29 -22.52 8.28 -23.91
N GLN A 30 -22.78 7.01 -23.58
CA GLN A 30 -22.33 5.84 -24.35
C GLN A 30 -22.68 5.88 -25.85
N ASN A 31 -23.79 6.56 -26.22
CA ASN A 31 -24.26 6.71 -27.60
C ASN A 31 -23.68 7.94 -28.33
N GLY A 32 -22.62 8.56 -27.81
CA GLY A 32 -21.96 9.69 -28.44
C GLY A 32 -21.40 9.36 -29.83
N SER A 33 -21.51 10.31 -30.77
CA SER A 33 -21.11 10.13 -32.17
C SER A 33 -19.60 9.96 -32.40
N THR A 34 -18.77 10.30 -31.41
CA THR A 34 -17.32 10.12 -31.42
C THR A 34 -16.86 9.49 -30.11
N PRO A 35 -15.69 8.81 -30.07
CA PRO A 35 -15.14 8.24 -28.83
C PRO A 35 -15.04 9.25 -27.69
N ILE A 36 -14.64 10.50 -27.99
CA ILE A 36 -14.55 11.57 -26.99
C ILE A 36 -15.93 11.99 -26.47
N HIS A 37 -16.94 12.09 -27.34
CA HIS A 37 -18.32 12.38 -26.91
C HIS A 37 -18.94 11.23 -26.13
N ALA A 38 -18.52 9.99 -26.40
CA ALA A 38 -18.89 8.80 -25.66
C ALA A 38 -18.04 8.59 -24.38
N LEU A 39 -17.18 9.55 -24.02
CA LEU A 39 -16.27 9.48 -22.87
C LEU A 39 -15.37 8.23 -22.86
N LYS A 40 -15.14 7.64 -24.03
CA LYS A 40 -14.20 6.52 -24.18
C LYS A 40 -12.80 7.03 -23.83
N GLY A 41 -12.07 6.26 -23.03
CA GLY A 41 -10.75 6.62 -22.53
C GLY A 41 -10.74 7.12 -21.09
N ILE A 42 -11.89 7.41 -20.47
CA ILE A 42 -11.93 7.63 -19.01
C ILE A 42 -11.98 6.26 -18.31
N GLN A 43 -11.03 6.03 -17.40
CA GLN A 43 -11.01 4.87 -16.53
C GLN A 43 -11.10 5.36 -15.08
N PRO A 44 -12.25 5.20 -14.39
CA PRO A 44 -12.31 5.47 -12.97
C PRO A 44 -11.40 4.50 -12.21
N VAL A 45 -10.67 5.03 -11.23
CA VAL A 45 -9.82 4.27 -10.33
C VAL A 45 -10.26 4.60 -8.91
N CYS A 46 -10.66 3.56 -8.17
CA CYS A 46 -11.04 3.74 -6.78
C CYS A 46 -9.78 3.96 -5.93
N GLU A 47 -9.65 5.18 -5.43
CA GLU A 47 -8.64 5.60 -4.47
C GLU A 47 -9.31 5.62 -3.10
N ASP A 48 -9.39 4.44 -2.48
CA ASP A 48 -9.96 4.22 -1.14
C ASP A 48 -9.06 4.77 -0.02
N TRP A 49 -8.57 6.00 -0.19
CA TRP A 49 -7.68 6.69 0.74
C TRP A 49 -8.30 6.78 2.15
N HIS A 50 -9.60 7.06 2.23
CA HIS A 50 -10.32 7.06 3.50
C HIS A 50 -10.36 5.68 4.15
N ALA A 51 -10.54 4.60 3.39
CA ALA A 51 -10.51 3.25 3.94
C ALA A 51 -9.10 2.90 4.47
N LYS A 52 -8.05 3.29 3.73
CA LYS A 52 -6.65 3.14 4.17
C LYS A 52 -6.36 3.92 5.45
N LYS A 53 -6.84 5.16 5.54
CA LYS A 53 -6.76 5.99 6.75
C LYS A 53 -7.49 5.36 7.93
N CYS A 54 -8.75 4.95 7.77
CA CYS A 54 -9.52 4.31 8.84
C CYS A 54 -8.87 3.00 9.30
N LEU A 55 -8.31 2.20 8.38
CA LEU A 55 -7.58 0.99 8.75
C LEU A 55 -6.35 1.32 9.60
N LEU A 56 -5.56 2.32 9.18
CA LEU A 56 -4.38 2.75 9.93
C LEU A 56 -4.76 3.24 11.33
N GLU A 57 -5.85 3.98 11.49
CA GLU A 57 -6.34 4.42 12.81
C GLU A 57 -6.69 3.25 13.73
N VAL A 58 -7.32 2.20 13.21
CA VAL A 58 -7.65 0.99 13.98
C VAL A 58 -6.37 0.27 14.40
N ILE A 59 -5.40 0.14 13.49
CA ILE A 59 -4.08 -0.45 13.76
C ILE A 59 -3.35 0.37 14.82
N TRP A 60 -3.34 1.70 14.70
CA TRP A 60 -2.65 2.60 15.61
C TRP A 60 -3.20 2.48 17.02
N LYS A 61 -4.54 2.53 17.16
CA LYS A 61 -5.23 2.34 18.44
C LYS A 61 -4.92 1.00 19.10
N LYS A 62 -4.64 -0.03 18.30
CA LYS A 62 -4.40 -1.39 18.81
C LYS A 62 -2.94 -1.66 19.16
N PHE A 63 -2.01 -1.15 18.36
CA PHE A 63 -0.60 -1.56 18.39
C PHE A 63 0.37 -0.43 18.78
N TYR A 64 -0.10 0.82 18.83
CA TYR A 64 0.74 1.97 19.17
C TYR A 64 0.33 2.58 20.51
N ASP A 65 1.19 2.42 21.51
CA ASP A 65 1.16 3.21 22.73
C ASP A 65 2.59 3.67 23.04
N THR A 66 2.82 4.98 23.08
CA THR A 66 4.12 5.57 23.44
C THR A 66 4.68 5.05 24.77
N LYS A 67 3.84 4.60 25.71
CA LYS A 67 4.26 4.02 27.00
C LYS A 67 4.89 2.63 26.86
N SER A 68 4.62 1.92 25.77
CA SER A 68 5.20 0.60 25.47
C SER A 68 6.64 0.67 24.94
N PHE A 69 7.34 1.79 25.09
CA PHE A 69 8.70 2.00 24.55
C PHE A 69 9.75 1.05 25.15
N MET A 70 9.49 0.48 26.32
CA MET A 70 10.33 -0.53 26.97
C MET A 70 10.00 -1.96 26.51
N ASP A 71 8.85 -2.17 25.88
CA ASP A 71 8.38 -3.48 25.43
C ASP A 71 9.01 -3.81 24.08
N LYS A 72 9.94 -4.77 24.07
CA LYS A 72 10.64 -5.16 22.84
C LYS A 72 9.65 -5.66 21.78
N GLY A 73 9.79 -5.13 20.57
CA GLY A 73 8.92 -5.46 19.44
C GLY A 73 7.63 -4.63 19.39
N SER A 74 7.34 -3.78 20.39
CA SER A 74 6.25 -2.82 20.28
C SER A 74 6.56 -1.78 19.20
N MET A 75 5.52 -1.20 18.61
CA MET A 75 5.72 -0.13 17.63
C MET A 75 6.39 1.10 18.25
N ALA A 76 6.15 1.41 19.53
CA ALA A 76 6.82 2.51 20.21
C ALA A 76 8.32 2.26 20.45
N GLN A 77 8.70 1.02 20.76
CA GLN A 77 10.10 0.62 20.91
C GLN A 77 10.81 0.65 19.55
N LEU A 78 10.20 0.08 18.51
CA LEU A 78 10.75 0.04 17.15
C LEU A 78 10.92 1.44 16.57
N ARG A 79 9.95 2.34 16.79
CA ARG A 79 10.04 3.75 16.41
C ARG A 79 11.32 4.41 16.92
N ASN A 80 11.69 4.16 18.17
CA ASN A 80 12.91 4.70 18.76
C ASN A 80 14.17 4.02 18.19
N LEU A 81 14.10 2.71 17.94
CA LEU A 81 15.21 1.92 17.40
C LEU A 81 15.63 2.36 15.99
N ILE A 82 14.66 2.64 15.12
CA ILE A 82 14.90 3.07 13.72
C ILE A 82 14.92 4.60 13.54
N ASP A 83 14.95 5.34 14.65
CA ASP A 83 14.95 6.80 14.70
C ASP A 83 13.78 7.50 13.96
N ARG A 84 12.63 6.84 13.86
CA ARG A 84 11.38 7.40 13.29
C ARG A 84 10.58 8.18 14.36
N ARG A 85 11.26 9.00 15.16
CA ARG A 85 10.64 9.67 16.33
C ARG A 85 9.70 10.82 15.96
N ASN A 86 9.78 11.33 14.74
CA ASN A 86 8.94 12.42 14.22
C ASN A 86 7.62 11.91 13.61
N ILE A 87 6.95 10.99 14.30
CA ILE A 87 5.60 10.54 13.93
C ILE A 87 4.63 10.88 15.06
N SER A 88 3.40 11.23 14.70
CA SER A 88 2.38 11.58 15.67
C SER A 88 1.95 10.38 16.53
N ALA A 89 1.46 10.68 17.74
CA ALA A 89 0.76 9.69 18.55
C ALA A 89 -0.62 9.34 17.96
N ASP A 90 -1.14 10.21 17.10
CA ASP A 90 -2.41 10.05 16.40
C ASP A 90 -2.18 9.97 14.88
N SER A 91 -2.50 8.83 14.29
CA SER A 91 -2.33 8.58 12.86
C SER A 91 -3.23 9.44 11.98
N GLU A 92 -4.31 10.02 12.51
CA GLU A 92 -5.17 10.92 11.72
C GLU A 92 -4.46 12.25 11.41
N SER A 93 -3.78 12.80 12.42
CA SER A 93 -3.10 14.10 12.33
C SER A 93 -1.87 14.09 11.40
N ASP A 94 -1.24 12.93 11.22
CA ASP A 94 -0.03 12.75 10.42
C ASP A 94 -0.04 11.40 9.69
N TYR A 95 -1.06 11.21 8.85
CA TYR A 95 -1.32 9.95 8.16
C TYR A 95 -0.10 9.44 7.39
N ASN A 96 0.53 10.29 6.58
CA ASN A 96 1.63 9.86 5.70
C ASN A 96 2.84 9.36 6.51
N ALA A 97 3.25 10.07 7.56
CA ALA A 97 4.39 9.65 8.37
C ALA A 97 4.10 8.36 9.15
N CYS A 98 2.87 8.21 9.66
CA CYS A 98 2.41 7.01 10.33
C CYS A 98 2.32 5.79 9.39
N ASP A 99 1.82 5.99 8.16
CA ASP A 99 1.72 4.96 7.12
C ASP A 99 3.11 4.49 6.65
N ASP A 100 4.01 5.44 6.40
CA ASP A 100 5.40 5.15 6.02
C ASP A 100 6.15 4.40 7.14
N PHE A 101 5.90 4.75 8.40
CA PHE A 101 6.46 4.04 9.55
C PHE A 101 5.89 2.63 9.67
N PHE A 102 4.57 2.49 9.61
CA PHE A 102 3.91 1.20 9.73
C PHE A 102 4.32 0.25 8.61
N THR A 103 4.43 0.74 7.38
CA THR A 103 4.90 -0.05 6.21
C THR A 103 6.29 -0.64 6.47
N VAL A 104 7.24 0.20 6.92
CA VAL A 104 8.59 -0.28 7.27
C VAL A 104 8.56 -1.32 8.38
N VAL A 105 7.75 -1.12 9.42
CA VAL A 105 7.63 -2.10 10.51
C VAL A 105 7.11 -3.44 9.97
N VAL A 106 6.08 -3.44 9.13
CA VAL A 106 5.51 -4.65 8.53
C VAL A 106 6.53 -5.35 7.64
N GLU A 107 7.22 -4.62 6.76
CA GLU A 107 8.27 -5.15 5.90
C GLU A 107 9.40 -5.79 6.71
N CYS A 108 9.88 -5.11 7.76
CA CYS A 108 10.90 -5.66 8.66
C CYS A 108 10.44 -6.96 9.32
N HIS A 109 9.19 -7.06 9.77
CA HIS A 109 8.66 -8.30 10.35
C HIS A 109 8.53 -9.42 9.31
N ILE A 110 8.11 -9.12 8.09
CA ILE A 110 8.04 -10.09 7.00
C ILE A 110 9.44 -10.61 6.68
N ILE A 111 10.43 -9.73 6.54
CA ILE A 111 11.82 -10.09 6.27
C ILE A 111 12.39 -10.94 7.42
N ALA A 112 12.19 -10.52 8.68
CA ALA A 112 12.66 -11.27 9.84
C ALA A 112 12.04 -12.67 9.91
N ALA A 113 10.72 -12.79 9.69
CA ALA A 113 10.02 -14.06 9.65
C ALA A 113 10.53 -14.96 8.50
N ALA A 114 10.72 -14.39 7.31
CA ALA A 114 11.26 -15.09 6.16
C ALA A 114 12.69 -15.60 6.42
N MET A 115 13.57 -14.76 6.95
CA MET A 115 14.94 -15.15 7.31
C MET A 115 14.94 -16.29 8.34
N GLN A 116 14.13 -16.17 9.40
CA GLN A 116 14.01 -17.20 10.43
C GLN A 116 13.51 -18.52 9.86
N TYR A 117 12.49 -18.48 9.01
CA TYR A 117 11.95 -19.68 8.36
C TYR A 117 12.96 -20.30 7.40
N LEU A 118 13.63 -19.48 6.60
CA LEU A 118 14.54 -19.93 5.54
C LEU A 118 15.94 -20.31 6.02
N LYS A 119 16.27 -20.16 7.30
CA LYS A 119 17.58 -20.59 7.79
C LYS A 119 18.67 -19.53 7.61
N MET A 120 18.31 -18.25 7.48
CA MET A 120 19.20 -17.16 7.07
C MET A 120 19.62 -16.31 8.28
N ALA A 121 20.91 -16.01 8.42
CA ALA A 121 21.44 -15.13 9.46
C ALA A 121 21.44 -13.65 9.01
N THR A 122 21.63 -13.39 7.72
CA THR A 122 21.55 -12.07 7.09
C THR A 122 20.62 -12.08 5.88
N ILE A 123 20.16 -10.89 5.46
CA ILE A 123 19.32 -10.74 4.27
C ILE A 123 19.99 -11.21 2.98
N ASN A 124 21.33 -11.27 2.96
CA ASN A 124 22.13 -11.65 1.80
C ASN A 124 22.55 -13.13 1.82
N ASP A 125 22.15 -13.89 2.86
CA ASP A 125 22.51 -15.29 2.98
C ASP A 125 21.74 -16.16 1.99
N GLN A 126 22.30 -17.31 1.63
CA GLN A 126 21.52 -18.33 0.92
C GLN A 126 20.62 -19.08 1.89
N PRO A 127 19.35 -19.35 1.51
CA PRO A 127 18.42 -20.05 2.37
C PRO A 127 18.83 -21.53 2.51
N SER A 128 18.89 -22.02 3.75
CA SER A 128 19.36 -23.37 4.11
C SER A 128 18.22 -24.32 4.50
N HIS A 129 16.97 -23.93 4.22
CA HIS A 129 15.79 -24.72 4.56
C HIS A 129 15.65 -25.97 3.68
N SER A 130 15.22 -27.09 4.29
CA SER A 130 15.14 -28.40 3.62
C SER A 130 14.25 -28.42 2.37
N LEU A 131 13.22 -27.57 2.34
CA LEU A 131 12.34 -27.42 1.17
C LEU A 131 13.07 -26.94 -0.09
N LEU A 132 14.20 -26.25 0.04
CA LEU A 132 14.96 -25.73 -1.09
C LEU A 132 16.07 -26.67 -1.55
N ILE A 133 16.49 -27.62 -0.69
CA ILE A 133 17.51 -28.63 -1.01
C ILE A 133 17.05 -29.54 -2.16
N GLY A 134 15.75 -29.80 -2.29
CA GLY A 134 15.19 -30.58 -3.39
C GLY A 134 15.10 -29.85 -4.74
N LEU A 135 15.12 -28.51 -4.74
CA LEU A 135 15.08 -27.70 -5.98
C LEU A 135 16.48 -27.50 -6.58
N ALA A 136 17.51 -27.47 -5.75
CA ALA A 136 18.90 -27.32 -6.19
C ALA A 136 19.47 -28.55 -6.93
N GLN A 137 18.76 -29.69 -6.94
CA GLN A 137 19.15 -30.90 -7.69
C GLN A 137 18.54 -30.96 -9.11
N LEU A 138 17.71 -29.99 -9.49
CA LEU A 138 17.05 -29.89 -10.80
C LEU A 138 17.60 -28.78 -11.69
N CYS A 139 18.68 -28.12 -11.28
CA CYS A 139 19.46 -27.16 -12.06
C CYS A 139 20.90 -27.63 -12.15
#